data_AF-A0A521XAP6-F1
#
_entry.id   AF-A0A521XAP6-F1
#
_cell.length_a   1.000
_cell.length_b   1.000
_cell.length_c   1.000
_cell.angle_alpha   90.00
_cell.angle_beta   90.00
_cell.angle_gamma   90.00
#
_symmetry.space_group_name_H-M   'P 1'
#
loop_
_entity.id
_entity.type
_entity.pdbx_description
1 polymer ?
#
loop_
_entity_poly.entity_id
_entity_poly.type
_entity_poly.pdbx_seq_one_letter_code
_entity_poly.pdbx_strand_id
1 'polypeptide(L)'
;MLVLAAFAIIALQPVSVSHAQEPPTTDAPATDAPAKPAHDPSGNGTGSGADLAGVAPGQLTSDDFTQAQTTEPFAVKLADLVNQNRLGINFTWLLVTGYLVMFMQAGFALVETGFCRAKSALHVMMTNFMVYGLGMLAFYAVGFAFAFGGLGQVGVGNLGGLAQLDGEWKVSLGGVDWGILGHKGFFLSGTSYDVGVAAFFLFQMVFMDTAATIPTGALAERWKWTGFVIYSLFIGAVIYPVFANWAWGGGWLSQLGAHNPSFGSGYIDFAGSGVVHAVGGFTALAGAIVLGPRIGKFNKDGTANAIPGHNIILAALGTFILA
;
A
#
# COMPACT_ATOMS: atom_id res chain seq x y z
N MET A 1 9.90 -30.52 -17.03
CA MET A 1 9.61 -31.95 -16.75
C MET A 1 9.47 -32.09 -15.24
N LEU A 2 8.29 -32.58 -14.80
CA LEU A 2 7.84 -32.98 -13.45
C LEU A 2 7.90 -31.91 -12.34
N VAL A 3 6.82 -31.39 -11.72
CA VAL A 3 5.51 -31.93 -11.26
C VAL A 3 5.61 -32.83 -10.02
N LEU A 4 4.99 -32.34 -8.93
CA LEU A 4 4.44 -33.00 -7.72
C LEU A 4 5.31 -33.96 -6.89
N ALA A 5 5.38 -33.70 -5.57
CA ALA A 5 4.81 -34.56 -4.51
C ALA A 5 5.38 -34.19 -3.12
N ALA A 6 4.50 -33.88 -2.16
CA ALA A 6 4.57 -34.36 -0.77
C ALA A 6 3.49 -33.67 0.09
N PHE A 7 2.28 -34.23 0.07
CA PHE A 7 1.32 -34.13 1.18
C PHE A 7 1.13 -35.56 1.69
N ALA A 8 1.45 -35.82 2.96
CA ALA A 8 0.86 -36.91 3.75
C ALA A 8 1.30 -36.90 5.23
N ILE A 9 0.30 -36.71 6.10
CA ILE A 9 0.03 -37.47 7.34
C ILE A 9 0.93 -37.21 8.58
N ILE A 10 0.29 -36.80 9.68
CA ILE A 10 0.20 -37.57 10.94
C ILE A 10 -0.96 -37.01 11.79
N ALA A 11 -1.78 -37.93 12.29
CA ALA A 11 -2.86 -37.70 13.24
C ALA A 11 -2.56 -38.41 14.57
N LEU A 12 -3.27 -37.95 15.62
CA LEU A 12 -3.59 -38.58 16.92
C LEU A 12 -2.81 -38.12 18.17
N GLN A 13 -3.61 -37.74 19.18
CA GLN A 13 -3.32 -37.19 20.53
C GLN A 13 -3.01 -38.30 21.57
N PRO A 14 -3.18 -38.14 22.90
CA PRO A 14 -2.84 -37.06 23.88
C PRO A 14 -2.03 -37.61 25.09
N VAL A 15 -1.30 -36.79 25.86
CA VAL A 15 -0.96 -37.12 27.27
C VAL A 15 -0.82 -35.85 28.12
N SER A 16 -1.62 -35.79 29.19
CA SER A 16 -1.53 -34.90 30.34
C SER A 16 -0.59 -35.47 31.40
N VAL A 17 0.23 -34.62 32.06
CA VAL A 17 0.81 -34.93 33.37
C VAL A 17 0.70 -33.70 34.27
N SER A 18 -0.05 -33.87 35.36
CA SER A 18 -0.25 -32.94 36.47
C SER A 18 0.95 -32.92 37.42
N HIS A 19 1.24 -31.80 38.07
CA HIS A 19 1.78 -31.78 39.44
C HIS A 19 0.89 -30.86 40.30
N ALA A 20 0.42 -31.42 41.42
CA ALA A 20 -0.53 -30.84 42.35
C ALA A 20 0.18 -30.16 43.53
N GLN A 21 -0.42 -29.09 44.06
CA GLN A 21 -0.37 -28.77 45.50
C GLN A 21 -1.67 -28.00 45.89
N GLU A 22 -2.32 -28.43 46.97
CA GLU A 22 -3.66 -28.02 47.48
C GLU A 22 -3.63 -26.80 48.46
N PRO A 23 -4.81 -26.20 48.83
CA PRO A 23 -5.03 -24.75 49.06
C PRO A 23 -5.12 -24.34 50.57
N PRO A 24 -5.24 -23.04 50.94
CA PRO A 24 -6.55 -22.31 51.01
C PRO A 24 -6.39 -20.81 50.61
N THR A 25 -7.37 -19.97 50.28
CA THR A 25 -8.70 -19.67 50.82
C THR A 25 -9.58 -19.02 49.74
N THR A 26 -10.89 -19.19 49.88
CA THR A 26 -11.97 -18.66 49.06
C THR A 26 -11.95 -17.14 48.89
N ASP A 27 -12.05 -16.64 47.64
CA ASP A 27 -12.74 -15.39 47.29
C ASP A 27 -13.08 -15.36 45.78
N ALA A 28 -14.38 -15.16 45.49
CA ALA A 28 -15.08 -14.75 44.25
C ALA A 28 -14.68 -15.32 42.86
N PRO A 29 -15.65 -15.58 41.94
CA PRO A 29 -15.32 -16.00 40.58
C PRO A 29 -14.58 -14.89 39.83
N ALA A 30 -13.34 -15.16 39.40
CA ALA A 30 -12.63 -14.33 38.45
C ALA A 30 -13.39 -14.32 37.12
N THR A 31 -13.91 -13.16 36.74
CA THR A 31 -14.38 -12.88 35.38
C THR A 31 -13.21 -13.08 34.41
N ASP A 32 -13.43 -13.85 33.35
CA ASP A 32 -12.45 -14.12 32.31
C ASP A 32 -11.71 -12.84 31.88
N ALA A 33 -10.38 -12.90 31.87
CA ALA A 33 -9.57 -11.81 31.34
C ALA A 33 -9.99 -11.52 29.89
N PRO A 34 -10.14 -10.25 29.49
CA PRO A 34 -10.53 -9.91 28.13
C PRO A 34 -9.53 -10.51 27.14
N ALA A 35 -10.05 -11.16 26.10
CA ALA A 35 -9.25 -11.76 25.05
C ALA A 35 -8.24 -10.75 24.51
N LYS A 36 -6.99 -11.19 24.31
CA LYS A 36 -5.92 -10.38 23.73
C LYS A 36 -6.45 -9.74 22.44
N PRO A 37 -6.35 -8.40 22.25
CA PRO A 37 -6.87 -7.74 21.05
C PRO A 37 -6.33 -8.41 19.80
N ALA A 38 -7.20 -8.70 18.84
CA ALA A 38 -6.79 -9.20 17.53
C ALA A 38 -5.78 -8.21 16.91
N HIS A 39 -4.85 -8.72 16.13
CA HIS A 39 -3.95 -7.88 15.34
C HIS A 39 -4.81 -6.92 14.50
N ASP A 40 -4.66 -5.61 14.72
CA ASP A 40 -5.35 -4.55 13.99
C ASP A 40 -4.35 -3.82 13.06
N PRO A 41 -3.85 -4.50 12.00
CA PRO A 41 -2.90 -3.90 11.07
C PRO A 41 -3.51 -2.76 10.24
N SER A 42 -4.83 -2.56 10.28
CA SER A 42 -5.50 -1.43 9.63
C SER A 42 -5.62 -0.19 10.52
N GLY A 43 -5.32 -0.32 11.83
CA GLY A 43 -5.45 0.77 12.80
C GLY A 43 -6.89 1.25 13.01
N ASN A 44 -7.88 0.47 12.57
CA ASN A 44 -9.30 0.83 12.62
C ASN A 44 -9.93 0.54 13.99
N GLY A 45 -9.30 -0.33 14.78
CA GLY A 45 -9.73 -0.72 16.12
C GLY A 45 -9.30 0.27 17.21
N THR A 46 -8.19 0.99 17.02
CA THR A 46 -7.80 2.09 17.92
C THR A 46 -8.70 3.31 17.71
N GLY A 47 -9.53 3.64 18.70
CA GLY A 47 -10.54 4.71 18.59
C GLY A 47 -11.79 4.30 17.80
N SER A 48 -12.04 3.00 17.64
CA SER A 48 -13.40 2.52 17.32
C SER A 48 -14.30 2.82 18.52
N GLY A 49 -15.58 3.12 18.29
CA GLY A 49 -16.57 3.37 19.35
C GLY A 49 -16.85 2.16 20.25
N ALA A 50 -15.92 1.22 20.42
CA ALA A 50 -15.97 0.15 21.41
C ALA A 50 -16.04 0.68 22.86
N ASP A 51 -15.72 1.96 23.08
CA ASP A 51 -15.93 2.65 24.36
C ASP A 51 -17.40 3.11 24.57
N LEU A 52 -18.27 2.96 23.56
CA LEU A 52 -19.72 3.12 23.72
C LEU A 52 -20.31 1.77 24.14
N ALA A 53 -20.56 1.60 25.43
CA ALA A 53 -21.22 0.42 25.95
C ALA A 53 -22.53 0.15 25.17
N GLY A 54 -22.58 -0.99 24.46
CA GLY A 54 -23.81 -1.50 23.82
C GLY A 54 -23.96 -1.31 22.31
N VAL A 55 -22.98 -0.72 21.60
CA VAL A 55 -23.05 -0.58 20.13
C VAL A 55 -21.84 -1.21 19.46
N ALA A 56 -22.05 -2.30 18.71
CA ALA A 56 -21.00 -2.90 17.89
C ALA A 56 -20.76 -2.06 16.62
N PRO A 57 -19.49 -1.80 16.24
CA PRO A 57 -19.16 -1.11 14.99
C PRO A 57 -19.86 -1.78 13.78
N GLY A 58 -20.55 -0.99 12.95
CA GLY A 58 -21.24 -1.47 11.75
C GLY A 58 -22.66 -2.03 11.96
N GLN A 59 -23.21 -1.97 13.19
CA GLN A 59 -24.59 -2.40 13.47
C GLN A 59 -25.63 -1.27 13.52
N LEU A 60 -25.20 -0.02 13.39
CA LEU A 60 -26.10 1.13 13.34
C LEU A 60 -26.76 1.23 11.96
N THR A 61 -28.08 1.28 11.95
CA THR A 61 -28.92 1.43 10.75
C THR A 61 -29.39 2.87 10.58
N SER A 62 -29.87 3.23 9.38
CA SER A 62 -30.52 4.54 9.13
C SER A 62 -31.68 4.83 10.08
N ASP A 63 -32.35 3.77 10.54
CA ASP A 63 -33.52 3.86 11.41
C ASP A 63 -33.10 4.21 12.83
N ASP A 64 -31.95 3.68 13.29
CA ASP A 64 -31.34 4.06 14.59
C ASP A 64 -30.95 5.54 14.60
N PHE A 65 -30.39 6.07 13.50
CA PHE A 65 -30.08 7.49 13.38
C PHE A 65 -31.34 8.36 13.36
N THR A 66 -32.38 7.91 12.65
CA THR A 66 -33.67 8.62 12.57
C THR A 66 -34.33 8.68 13.95
N GLN A 67 -34.34 7.56 14.68
CA GLN A 67 -34.85 7.49 16.05
C GLN A 67 -34.02 8.33 17.02
N ALA A 68 -32.69 8.28 16.94
CA ALA A 68 -31.81 9.11 17.74
C ALA A 68 -32.04 10.61 17.46
N GLN A 69 -32.30 10.99 16.21
CA GLN A 69 -32.59 12.38 15.85
C GLN A 69 -33.91 12.87 16.43
N THR A 70 -34.92 12.00 16.56
CA THR A 70 -36.19 12.34 17.21
C THR A 70 -36.10 12.37 18.73
N THR A 71 -35.29 11.49 19.34
CA THR A 71 -35.27 11.28 20.79
C THR A 71 -34.20 12.14 21.48
N GLU A 72 -33.04 12.30 20.83
CA GLU A 72 -31.84 12.96 21.38
C GLU A 72 -31.14 13.84 20.32
N PRO A 73 -31.79 14.92 19.84
CA PRO A 73 -31.28 15.74 18.73
C PRO A 73 -29.94 16.44 19.04
N PHE A 74 -29.61 16.66 20.31
CA PHE A 74 -28.30 17.20 20.70
C PHE A 74 -27.19 16.16 20.57
N ALA A 75 -27.45 14.90 20.93
CA ALA A 75 -26.48 13.82 20.82
C ALA A 75 -26.08 13.57 19.35
N VAL A 76 -27.05 13.62 18.42
CA VAL A 76 -26.77 13.51 16.97
C VAL A 76 -25.89 14.66 16.49
N LYS A 77 -26.21 15.90 16.85
CA LYS A 77 -25.38 17.07 16.48
C LYS A 77 -23.97 16.99 17.05
N LEU A 78 -23.82 16.49 18.28
CA LEU A 78 -22.51 16.27 18.89
C LEU A 78 -21.74 15.16 18.16
N ALA A 79 -22.40 14.06 17.80
CA ALA A 79 -21.79 12.98 17.03
C ALA A 79 -21.33 13.45 15.64
N ASP A 80 -22.14 14.26 14.95
CA ASP A 80 -21.76 14.87 13.67
C ASP A 80 -20.52 15.74 13.81
N LEU A 81 -20.46 16.57 14.85
CA LEU A 81 -19.30 17.44 15.11
C LEU A 81 -18.04 16.62 15.42
N VAL A 82 -18.17 15.56 16.22
CA VAL A 82 -17.06 14.63 16.52
C VAL A 82 -16.57 13.92 15.26
N ASN A 83 -17.49 13.46 14.40
CA ASN A 83 -17.15 12.81 13.14
C ASN A 83 -16.44 13.79 12.18
N GLN A 84 -16.92 15.03 12.07
CA GLN A 84 -16.25 16.07 11.28
C GLN A 84 -14.81 16.31 11.75
N ASN A 85 -14.59 16.38 13.07
CA ASN A 85 -13.25 16.51 13.64
C ASN A 85 -12.36 15.30 13.33
N ARG A 86 -12.89 14.08 13.49
CA ARG A 86 -12.18 12.83 13.14
C ARG A 86 -11.73 12.84 11.68
N LEU A 87 -12.63 13.15 10.76
CA LEU A 87 -12.31 13.23 9.33
C LEU A 87 -11.27 14.32 9.07
N GLY A 88 -11.45 15.53 9.61
CA GLY A 88 -10.49 16.62 9.46
C GLY A 88 -9.07 16.27 9.92
N ILE A 89 -8.95 15.57 11.05
CA ILE A 89 -7.65 15.06 11.55
C ILE A 89 -7.06 14.03 10.58
N ASN A 90 -7.87 13.08 10.11
CA ASN A 90 -7.42 12.04 9.17
C ASN A 90 -6.94 12.64 7.84
N PHE A 91 -7.67 13.62 7.28
CA PHE A 91 -7.24 14.35 6.09
C PHE A 91 -5.93 15.11 6.33
N THR A 92 -5.80 15.78 7.47
CA THR A 92 -4.57 16.50 7.83
C THR A 92 -3.38 15.55 7.89
N TRP A 93 -3.54 14.42 8.58
CA TRP A 93 -2.50 13.41 8.70
C TRP A 93 -2.13 12.80 7.34
N LEU A 94 -3.13 12.43 6.52
CA LEU A 94 -2.92 11.87 5.18
C LEU A 94 -2.13 12.83 4.28
N LEU A 95 -2.47 14.12 4.30
CA LEU A 95 -1.78 15.12 3.48
C LEU A 95 -0.36 15.37 3.98
N VAL A 96 -0.16 15.55 5.29
CA VAL A 96 1.18 15.75 5.88
C VAL A 96 2.08 14.56 5.55
N THR A 97 1.61 13.34 5.77
CA THR A 97 2.38 12.12 5.43
C THR A 97 2.61 11.98 3.93
N GLY A 98 1.61 12.29 3.09
CA GLY A 98 1.74 12.32 1.64
C GLY A 98 2.82 13.30 1.15
N TYR A 99 2.91 14.50 1.75
CA TYR A 99 3.96 15.46 1.43
C TYR A 99 5.35 15.02 1.91
N LEU A 100 5.44 14.31 3.04
CA LEU A 100 6.70 13.72 3.49
C LEU A 100 7.18 12.63 2.51
N VAL A 101 6.28 11.77 2.03
CA VAL A 101 6.60 10.76 1.01
C VAL A 101 6.96 11.43 -0.32
N MET A 102 6.28 12.52 -0.71
CA MET A 102 6.68 13.32 -1.88
C MET A 102 8.12 13.83 -1.75
N PHE A 103 8.55 14.22 -0.55
CA PHE A 103 9.91 14.68 -0.30
C PHE A 103 10.97 13.56 -0.41
N MET A 104 10.58 12.28 -0.30
CA MET A 104 11.47 11.15 -0.60
C MET A 104 12.03 11.21 -2.01
N GLN A 105 11.34 11.85 -2.97
CA GLN A 105 11.85 12.01 -4.33
C GLN A 105 13.14 12.85 -4.38
N ALA A 106 13.30 13.82 -3.48
CA ALA A 106 14.57 14.51 -3.30
C ALA A 106 15.64 13.56 -2.73
N GLY A 107 15.25 12.67 -1.82
CA GLY A 107 16.11 11.61 -1.28
C GLY A 107 16.67 10.68 -2.36
N PHE A 108 15.81 10.14 -3.22
CA PHE A 108 16.22 9.31 -4.36
C PHE A 108 17.12 10.07 -5.33
N ALA A 109 16.75 11.29 -5.69
CA ALA A 109 17.55 12.11 -6.59
C ALA A 109 18.99 12.30 -6.07
N LEU A 110 19.15 12.51 -4.77
CA LEU A 110 20.46 12.68 -4.11
C LEU A 110 21.22 11.36 -3.95
N VAL A 111 20.55 10.27 -3.54
CA VAL A 111 21.17 8.93 -3.43
C VAL A 111 21.71 8.46 -4.78
N GLU A 112 20.87 8.51 -5.81
CA GLU A 112 21.24 8.02 -7.13
C GLU A 112 22.34 8.87 -7.77
N THR A 113 22.24 10.20 -7.62
CA THR A 113 23.28 11.11 -8.10
C THR A 113 24.59 10.83 -7.34
N GLY A 114 24.56 10.69 -6.02
CA GLY A 114 25.74 10.40 -5.21
C GLY A 114 26.46 9.11 -5.63
N PHE A 115 25.70 8.06 -5.97
CA PHE A 115 26.21 6.75 -6.40
C PHE A 115 26.53 6.62 -7.90
N CYS A 116 26.17 7.60 -8.74
CA CYS A 116 26.58 7.60 -10.15
C CYS A 116 27.98 8.17 -10.34
N ARG A 117 28.57 8.02 -11.53
CA ARG A 117 29.82 8.71 -11.91
C ARG A 117 29.53 10.20 -12.15
N ALA A 118 30.49 11.06 -11.84
CA ALA A 118 30.34 12.52 -11.94
C ALA A 118 29.84 12.99 -13.32
N LYS A 119 30.33 12.36 -14.40
CA LYS A 119 29.93 12.67 -15.78
C LYS A 119 28.43 12.43 -16.08
N SER A 120 27.75 11.64 -15.24
CA SER A 120 26.35 11.26 -15.41
C SER A 120 25.43 11.94 -14.40
N ALA A 121 25.95 12.76 -13.48
CA ALA A 121 25.19 13.38 -12.40
C ALA A 121 23.97 14.18 -12.91
N LEU A 122 24.17 15.02 -13.92
CA LEU A 122 23.07 15.79 -14.52
C LEU A 122 22.00 14.89 -15.15
N HIS A 123 22.40 13.82 -15.81
CA HIS A 123 21.45 12.90 -16.44
C HIS A 123 20.62 12.16 -15.38
N VAL A 124 21.26 11.71 -14.30
CA VAL A 124 20.57 10.99 -13.21
C VAL A 124 19.60 11.90 -12.48
N MET A 125 20.04 13.10 -12.10
CA MET A 125 19.16 14.11 -11.48
C MET A 125 17.96 14.45 -12.36
N MET A 126 18.18 14.64 -13.67
CA MET A 126 17.09 14.89 -14.61
C MET A 126 16.09 13.73 -14.67
N THR A 127 16.56 12.47 -14.68
CA THR A 127 15.63 11.32 -14.70
C THR A 127 14.80 11.23 -13.43
N ASN A 128 15.36 11.52 -12.25
CA ASN A 128 14.57 11.59 -11.01
C ASN A 128 13.53 12.72 -11.05
N PHE A 129 13.89 13.90 -11.54
CA PHE A 129 12.90 14.99 -11.64
C PHE A 129 11.76 14.66 -12.63
N MET A 130 12.11 14.01 -13.73
CA MET A 130 11.18 13.75 -14.82
C MET A 130 10.31 12.51 -14.62
N VAL A 131 10.75 11.53 -13.81
CA VAL A 131 9.93 10.35 -13.52
C VAL A 131 8.70 10.74 -12.72
N TYR A 132 8.85 11.70 -11.80
CA TYR A 132 7.73 12.28 -11.05
C TYR A 132 6.67 12.86 -11.97
N GLY A 133 7.04 13.78 -12.86
CA GLY A 133 6.09 14.40 -13.77
C GLY A 133 5.42 13.41 -14.72
N LEU A 134 6.19 12.51 -15.34
CA LEU A 134 5.66 11.55 -16.31
C LEU A 134 4.80 10.46 -15.65
N GLY A 135 5.28 9.89 -14.54
CA GLY A 135 4.58 8.89 -13.76
C GLY A 135 3.29 9.45 -13.18
N MET A 136 3.33 10.64 -12.58
CA MET A 136 2.15 11.33 -12.05
C MET A 136 1.09 11.54 -13.13
N LEU A 137 1.48 11.99 -14.33
CA LEU A 137 0.53 12.20 -15.44
C LEU A 137 -0.13 10.89 -15.89
N ALA A 138 0.64 9.81 -16.02
CA ALA A 138 0.10 8.50 -16.39
C ALA A 138 -0.82 7.93 -15.30
N PHE A 139 -0.42 8.09 -14.04
CA PHE A 139 -1.20 7.64 -12.90
C PHE A 139 -2.49 8.46 -12.73
N TYR A 140 -2.43 9.77 -12.89
CA TYR A 140 -3.61 10.65 -12.92
C TYR A 140 -4.60 10.28 -14.02
N ALA A 141 -4.10 10.05 -15.25
CA ALA A 141 -4.96 9.78 -16.39
C ALA A 141 -5.69 8.43 -16.25
N VAL A 142 -4.94 7.36 -15.94
CA VAL A 142 -5.47 5.99 -15.94
C VAL A 142 -5.03 5.13 -14.77
N GLY A 143 -3.80 5.32 -14.27
CA GLY A 143 -3.24 4.39 -13.28
C GLY A 143 -3.98 4.37 -11.94
N PHE A 144 -4.46 5.51 -11.45
CA PHE A 144 -5.26 5.58 -10.23
C PHE A 144 -6.57 4.82 -10.37
N ALA A 145 -7.21 4.93 -11.54
CA ALA A 145 -8.46 4.21 -11.81
C ALA A 145 -8.25 2.70 -11.81
N PHE A 146 -7.18 2.25 -12.46
CA PHE A 146 -6.80 0.84 -12.49
C PHE A 146 -6.43 0.31 -11.11
N ALA A 147 -5.69 1.09 -10.32
CA ALA A 147 -5.25 0.70 -8.98
C ALA A 147 -6.41 0.67 -7.98
N PHE A 148 -7.22 1.73 -7.91
CA PHE A 148 -8.12 1.95 -6.78
C PHE A 148 -9.58 2.09 -7.17
N GLY A 149 -9.94 1.88 -8.43
CA GLY A 149 -11.31 2.05 -8.92
C GLY A 149 -12.35 1.13 -8.29
N GLY A 150 -11.95 0.03 -7.64
CA GLY A 150 -12.79 -0.91 -6.89
C GLY A 150 -12.76 -0.74 -5.36
N LEU A 151 -11.96 0.20 -4.84
CA LEU A 151 -11.67 0.32 -3.41
C LEU A 151 -12.91 0.59 -2.54
N GLY A 152 -13.92 1.25 -3.10
CA GLY A 152 -15.20 1.49 -2.45
C GLY A 152 -15.97 0.22 -2.12
N GLN A 153 -15.71 -0.90 -2.81
CA GLN A 153 -16.36 -2.19 -2.54
C GLN A 153 -15.86 -2.87 -1.27
N VAL A 154 -14.65 -2.53 -0.80
CA VAL A 154 -14.04 -3.09 0.42
C VAL A 154 -14.11 -2.15 1.63
N GLY A 155 -14.56 -0.91 1.41
CA GLY A 155 -14.92 0.04 2.47
C GLY A 155 -13.73 0.67 3.20
N VAL A 156 -13.30 1.85 2.75
CA VAL A 156 -12.30 2.67 3.47
C VAL A 156 -13.02 3.78 4.24
N GLY A 157 -13.38 3.52 5.50
CA GLY A 157 -14.16 4.45 6.33
C GLY A 157 -13.39 5.68 6.83
N ASN A 158 -12.05 5.63 6.85
CA ASN A 158 -11.24 6.64 7.55
C ASN A 158 -11.23 8.02 6.88
N LEU A 159 -11.63 8.11 5.61
CA LEU A 159 -11.71 9.37 4.85
C LEU A 159 -13.16 9.79 4.54
N GLY A 160 -14.14 9.24 5.26
CA GLY A 160 -15.56 9.49 5.00
C GLY A 160 -16.18 8.55 3.97
N GLY A 161 -15.46 7.49 3.60
CA GLY A 161 -15.86 6.53 2.57
C GLY A 161 -15.36 6.94 1.18
N LEU A 162 -14.87 5.95 0.42
CA LEU A 162 -14.47 6.10 -0.98
C LEU A 162 -15.45 5.36 -1.90
N ALA A 163 -16.75 5.42 -1.57
CA ALA A 163 -17.81 4.66 -2.24
C ALA A 163 -17.96 5.01 -3.74
N GLN A 164 -17.44 6.16 -4.16
CA GLN A 164 -17.38 6.60 -5.55
C GLN A 164 -16.46 5.72 -6.42
N LEU A 165 -15.55 4.96 -5.80
CA LEU A 165 -14.64 4.01 -6.43
C LEU A 165 -15.21 2.58 -6.33
N ASP A 166 -16.39 2.34 -6.87
CA ASP A 166 -17.13 1.08 -6.81
C ASP A 166 -17.05 0.24 -8.11
N GLY A 167 -16.10 0.55 -8.98
CA GLY A 167 -16.00 -0.04 -10.32
C GLY A 167 -14.77 -0.90 -10.51
N GLU A 168 -14.96 -2.22 -10.64
CA GLU A 168 -13.88 -3.17 -10.84
C GLU A 168 -14.27 -4.28 -11.82
N TRP A 169 -13.38 -4.62 -12.75
CA TRP A 169 -13.50 -5.82 -13.56
C TRP A 169 -13.24 -7.06 -12.70
N LYS A 170 -14.10 -8.07 -12.87
CA LYS A 170 -14.07 -9.30 -12.08
C LYS A 170 -14.04 -10.54 -12.96
N VAL A 171 -13.42 -11.59 -12.45
CA VAL A 171 -13.46 -12.94 -13.03
C VAL A 171 -14.10 -13.89 -12.02
N SER A 172 -15.17 -14.55 -12.43
CA SER A 172 -15.86 -15.54 -11.60
C SER A 172 -15.15 -16.89 -11.69
N LEU A 173 -14.57 -17.36 -10.59
CA LEU A 173 -13.87 -18.63 -10.49
C LEU A 173 -14.30 -19.36 -9.21
N GLY A 174 -14.82 -20.58 -9.35
CA GLY A 174 -15.24 -21.40 -8.21
C GLY A 174 -16.45 -20.84 -7.44
N GLY A 175 -17.33 -20.08 -8.11
CA GLY A 175 -18.49 -19.43 -7.48
C GLY A 175 -18.15 -18.15 -6.71
N VAL A 176 -16.90 -17.67 -6.82
CA VAL A 176 -16.41 -16.43 -6.21
C VAL A 176 -16.01 -15.46 -7.30
N ASP A 177 -16.35 -14.18 -7.14
CA ASP A 177 -15.92 -13.12 -8.04
C ASP A 177 -14.59 -12.51 -7.56
N TRP A 178 -13.57 -12.55 -8.41
CA TRP A 178 -12.24 -12.05 -8.11
C TRP A 178 -11.98 -10.73 -8.85
N GLY A 179 -11.76 -9.65 -8.09
CA GLY A 179 -11.36 -8.35 -8.61
C GLY A 179 -9.97 -8.39 -9.25
N ILE A 180 -9.85 -7.93 -10.50
CA ILE A 180 -8.60 -7.99 -11.26
C ILE A 180 -8.03 -6.64 -11.66
N LEU A 181 -8.89 -5.62 -11.84
CA LEU A 181 -8.48 -4.29 -12.28
C LEU A 181 -9.63 -3.29 -12.09
N GLY A 182 -9.36 -2.11 -11.52
CA GLY A 182 -10.34 -1.04 -11.36
C GLY A 182 -10.70 -0.35 -12.68
N HIS A 183 -11.92 0.21 -12.78
CA HIS A 183 -12.39 0.91 -13.98
C HIS A 183 -13.18 2.20 -13.66
N LYS A 184 -12.97 2.79 -12.48
CA LYS A 184 -13.51 4.09 -12.08
C LYS A 184 -12.41 4.96 -11.48
N GLY A 185 -12.51 6.28 -11.62
CA GLY A 185 -11.48 7.23 -11.16
C GLY A 185 -10.61 7.83 -12.26
N PHE A 186 -10.93 7.59 -13.54
CA PHE A 186 -10.17 8.17 -14.66
C PHE A 186 -10.19 9.70 -14.60
N PHE A 187 -9.00 10.32 -14.71
CA PHE A 187 -8.79 11.77 -14.62
C PHE A 187 -9.35 12.43 -13.34
N LEU A 188 -9.65 11.66 -12.29
CA LEU A 188 -10.35 12.14 -11.08
C LEU A 188 -11.62 12.95 -11.40
N SER A 189 -12.34 12.50 -12.42
CA SER A 189 -13.48 13.22 -12.99
C SER A 189 -14.82 12.55 -12.68
N GLY A 190 -15.92 13.24 -12.98
CA GLY A 190 -17.27 12.72 -12.81
C GLY A 190 -17.59 12.41 -11.35
N THR A 191 -18.10 11.21 -11.07
CA THR A 191 -18.43 10.80 -9.69
C THR A 191 -17.22 10.67 -8.80
N SER A 192 -16.01 10.57 -9.37
CA SER A 192 -14.75 10.50 -8.62
C SER A 192 -14.15 11.88 -8.32
N TYR A 193 -14.78 12.97 -8.76
CA TYR A 193 -14.42 14.33 -8.33
C TYR A 193 -14.93 14.56 -6.90
N ASP A 194 -14.17 14.05 -5.94
CA ASP A 194 -14.49 14.05 -4.51
C ASP A 194 -13.22 14.38 -3.70
N VAL A 195 -13.39 15.06 -2.57
CA VAL A 195 -12.25 15.52 -1.74
C VAL A 195 -11.50 14.35 -1.11
N GLY A 196 -12.22 13.33 -0.64
CA GLY A 196 -11.63 12.09 -0.13
C GLY A 196 -10.83 11.36 -1.20
N VAL A 197 -11.42 11.23 -2.40
CA VAL A 197 -10.74 10.61 -3.54
C VAL A 197 -9.50 11.40 -3.97
N ALA A 198 -9.56 12.73 -4.00
CA ALA A 198 -8.43 13.58 -4.36
C ALA A 198 -7.29 13.52 -3.34
N ALA A 199 -7.60 13.53 -2.04
CA ALA A 199 -6.60 13.39 -0.99
C ALA A 199 -5.95 11.99 -1.02
N PHE A 200 -6.75 10.95 -1.22
CA PHE A 200 -6.27 9.59 -1.38
C PHE A 200 -5.42 9.41 -2.65
N PHE A 201 -5.81 10.05 -3.76
CA PHE A 201 -5.00 10.10 -4.98
C PHE A 201 -3.63 10.70 -4.71
N LEU A 202 -3.54 11.87 -4.05
CA LEU A 202 -2.26 12.50 -3.74
C LEU A 202 -1.36 11.56 -2.95
N PHE A 203 -1.93 10.91 -1.93
CA PHE A 203 -1.22 9.94 -1.11
C PHE A 203 -0.75 8.73 -1.92
N GLN A 204 -1.58 8.15 -2.78
CA GLN A 204 -1.19 6.97 -3.56
C GLN A 204 -0.27 7.29 -4.74
N MET A 205 -0.35 8.50 -5.29
CA MET A 205 0.50 8.95 -6.38
C MET A 205 1.97 8.98 -5.96
N VAL A 206 2.28 9.40 -4.74
CA VAL A 206 3.67 9.44 -4.26
C VAL A 206 4.24 8.04 -3.97
N PHE A 207 3.40 7.04 -3.68
CA PHE A 207 3.81 5.63 -3.57
C PHE A 207 4.11 5.03 -4.96
N MET A 208 3.26 5.33 -5.94
CA MET A 208 3.52 4.98 -7.35
C MET A 208 4.84 5.59 -7.82
N ASP A 209 5.08 6.87 -7.52
CA ASP A 209 6.33 7.53 -7.92
C ASP A 209 7.55 6.90 -7.25
N THR A 210 7.44 6.52 -5.97
CA THR A 210 8.49 5.77 -5.27
C THR A 210 8.77 4.43 -5.97
N ALA A 211 7.75 3.71 -6.45
CA ALA A 211 7.96 2.49 -7.23
C ALA A 211 8.64 2.77 -8.58
N ALA A 212 8.27 3.88 -9.22
CA ALA A 212 8.79 4.33 -10.50
C ALA A 212 10.25 4.84 -10.43
N THR A 213 10.66 5.38 -9.29
CA THR A 213 12.00 5.94 -9.11
C THR A 213 13.04 4.85 -8.81
N ILE A 214 12.67 3.72 -8.18
CA ILE A 214 13.62 2.62 -7.87
C ILE A 214 14.42 2.14 -9.11
N PRO A 215 13.79 1.90 -10.29
CA PRO A 215 14.54 1.58 -11.51
C PRO A 215 15.44 2.70 -12.04
N THR A 216 15.20 3.98 -11.73
CA THR A 216 16.06 5.07 -12.25
C THR A 216 17.50 4.92 -11.77
N GLY A 217 17.71 4.52 -10.52
CA GLY A 217 19.04 4.28 -9.95
C GLY A 217 19.67 2.99 -10.47
N ALA A 218 18.89 1.92 -10.59
CA ALA A 218 19.39 0.63 -11.06
C ALA A 218 19.85 0.68 -12.53
N LEU A 219 19.15 1.47 -13.35
CA LEU A 219 19.39 1.62 -14.80
C LEU A 219 20.21 2.87 -15.14
N ALA A 220 20.64 3.62 -14.12
CA ALA A 220 21.45 4.81 -14.25
C ALA A 220 22.65 4.60 -15.19
N GLU A 221 22.99 5.67 -15.91
CA GLU A 221 24.13 5.78 -16.82
C GLU A 221 24.05 4.95 -18.12
N ARG A 222 22.98 4.17 -18.35
CA ARG A 222 22.92 3.25 -19.51
C ARG A 222 21.59 3.17 -20.28
N TRP A 223 20.49 3.68 -19.76
CA TRP A 223 19.25 3.77 -20.56
C TRP A 223 19.18 5.04 -21.42
N LYS A 224 18.47 4.94 -22.54
CA LYS A 224 18.20 6.07 -23.44
C LYS A 224 17.01 6.88 -22.93
N TRP A 225 17.01 8.18 -23.19
CA TRP A 225 15.92 9.10 -22.81
C TRP A 225 14.53 8.62 -23.25
N THR A 226 14.36 8.18 -24.50
CA THR A 226 13.07 7.67 -24.99
C THR A 226 12.63 6.41 -24.23
N GLY A 227 13.56 5.51 -23.90
CA GLY A 227 13.27 4.32 -23.11
C GLY A 227 12.82 4.68 -21.70
N PHE A 228 13.48 5.68 -21.09
CA PHE A 228 13.07 6.26 -19.82
C PHE A 228 11.65 6.84 -19.87
N VAL A 229 11.32 7.67 -20.87
CA VAL A 229 9.98 8.27 -20.97
C VAL A 229 8.88 7.21 -21.12
N ILE A 230 9.09 6.21 -21.98
CA ILE A 230 8.14 5.10 -22.17
C ILE A 230 7.98 4.34 -20.86
N TYR A 231 9.09 4.02 -20.19
CA TYR A 231 9.07 3.36 -18.90
C TYR A 231 8.26 4.14 -17.87
N SER A 232 8.54 5.44 -17.68
CA SER A 232 7.89 6.27 -16.65
C SER A 232 6.38 6.35 -16.85
N LEU A 233 5.92 6.49 -18.10
CA LEU A 233 4.49 6.45 -18.42
C LEU A 233 3.90 5.06 -18.19
N PHE A 234 4.62 4.00 -18.57
CA PHE A 234 4.10 2.64 -18.51
C PHE A 234 4.03 2.09 -17.08
N ILE A 235 4.99 2.43 -16.21
CA ILE A 235 4.91 2.03 -14.80
C ILE A 235 3.77 2.73 -14.08
N GLY A 236 3.58 4.04 -14.32
CA GLY A 236 2.47 4.80 -13.74
C GLY A 236 1.11 4.41 -14.29
N ALA A 237 1.02 3.94 -15.53
CA ALA A 237 -0.25 3.53 -16.15
C ALA A 237 -0.60 2.06 -15.92
N VAL A 238 0.37 1.15 -15.84
CA VAL A 238 0.10 -0.31 -15.92
C VAL A 238 0.83 -1.12 -14.86
N ILE A 239 2.17 -1.09 -14.83
CA ILE A 239 2.95 -2.04 -14.00
C ILE A 239 2.60 -1.89 -12.51
N TYR A 240 2.67 -0.68 -11.98
CA TYR A 240 2.34 -0.42 -10.57
C TYR A 240 0.83 -0.57 -10.32
N PRO A 241 -0.07 0.08 -11.10
CA PRO A 241 -1.51 0.01 -10.84
C PRO A 241 -2.11 -1.40 -10.77
N VAL A 242 -1.66 -2.32 -11.63
CA VAL A 242 -2.21 -3.68 -11.65
C VAL A 242 -1.93 -4.40 -10.33
N PHE A 243 -0.69 -4.36 -9.84
CA PHE A 243 -0.36 -5.01 -8.56
C PHE A 243 -0.96 -4.25 -7.37
N ALA A 244 -0.98 -2.91 -7.43
CA ALA A 244 -1.64 -2.09 -6.42
C ALA A 244 -3.14 -2.40 -6.31
N ASN A 245 -3.83 -2.71 -7.42
CA ASN A 245 -5.22 -3.16 -7.38
C ASN A 245 -5.36 -4.47 -6.62
N TRP A 246 -4.54 -5.46 -6.96
CA TRP A 246 -4.63 -6.78 -6.34
C TRP A 246 -4.40 -6.71 -4.83
N ALA A 247 -3.41 -5.92 -4.40
CA ALA A 247 -2.99 -5.85 -3.01
C ALA A 247 -3.74 -4.81 -2.15
N TRP A 248 -4.06 -3.64 -2.70
CA TRP A 248 -4.61 -2.49 -1.96
C TRP A 248 -5.92 -1.94 -2.53
N GLY A 249 -6.24 -2.22 -3.79
CA GLY A 249 -7.41 -1.69 -4.47
C GLY A 249 -8.71 -2.48 -4.27
N GLY A 250 -8.69 -3.49 -3.40
CA GLY A 250 -9.81 -4.42 -3.20
C GLY A 250 -9.78 -5.65 -4.13
N GLY A 251 -8.72 -5.83 -4.91
CA GLY A 251 -8.58 -6.95 -5.83
C GLY A 251 -8.28 -8.29 -5.14
N TRP A 252 -8.19 -9.33 -5.96
CA TRP A 252 -8.21 -10.74 -5.54
C TRP A 252 -7.18 -11.10 -4.45
N LEU A 253 -5.99 -10.53 -4.50
CA LEU A 253 -4.89 -10.89 -3.61
C LEU A 253 -5.18 -10.43 -2.17
N SER A 254 -5.75 -9.24 -2.01
CA SER A 254 -6.25 -8.73 -0.73
C SER A 254 -7.45 -9.53 -0.20
N GLN A 255 -8.30 -10.05 -1.10
CA GLN A 255 -9.55 -10.73 -0.76
C GLN A 255 -9.42 -12.25 -0.54
N LEU A 256 -8.21 -12.82 -0.62
CA LEU A 256 -7.99 -14.27 -0.45
C LEU A 256 -8.59 -14.81 0.86
N GLY A 257 -8.45 -14.06 1.95
CA GLY A 257 -8.99 -14.44 3.27
C GLY A 257 -10.50 -14.37 3.37
N ALA A 258 -11.12 -13.38 2.71
CA ALA A 258 -12.57 -13.19 2.69
C ALA A 258 -13.29 -14.36 1.99
N HIS A 259 -12.65 -14.94 0.98
CA HIS A 259 -13.22 -16.03 0.17
C HIS A 259 -12.75 -17.42 0.59
N ASN A 260 -11.66 -17.54 1.34
CA ASN A 260 -11.21 -18.81 1.90
C ASN A 260 -10.56 -18.58 3.27
N PRO A 261 -11.24 -18.95 4.37
CA PRO A 261 -10.75 -18.78 5.74
C PRO A 261 -9.38 -19.44 6.02
N SER A 262 -8.96 -20.41 5.21
CA SER A 262 -7.65 -21.07 5.35
C SER A 262 -6.48 -20.13 5.06
N PHE A 263 -6.71 -19.02 4.33
CA PHE A 263 -5.71 -18.00 4.04
C PHE A 263 -5.69 -16.86 5.07
N GLY A 264 -6.43 -16.99 6.19
CA GLY A 264 -6.47 -16.00 7.25
C GLY A 264 -6.97 -14.65 6.74
N SER A 265 -6.17 -13.60 6.89
CA SER A 265 -6.49 -12.24 6.43
C SER A 265 -6.22 -11.99 4.95
N GLY A 266 -5.72 -12.98 4.19
CA GLY A 266 -5.25 -12.77 2.82
C GLY A 266 -3.88 -12.08 2.76
N TYR A 267 -3.58 -11.41 1.64
CA TYR A 267 -2.33 -10.67 1.49
C TYR A 267 -2.35 -9.36 2.28
N ILE A 268 -1.31 -9.14 3.08
CA ILE A 268 -1.13 -7.92 3.86
C ILE A 268 0.20 -7.27 3.46
N ASP A 269 0.12 -6.04 3.00
CA ASP A 269 1.25 -5.15 2.81
C ASP A 269 0.88 -3.79 3.38
N PHE A 270 1.51 -3.37 4.48
CA PHE A 270 1.06 -2.18 5.21
C PHE A 270 1.42 -0.88 4.47
N ALA A 271 2.66 -0.78 4.00
CA ALA A 271 3.23 0.46 3.45
C ALA A 271 4.00 0.26 2.13
N GLY A 272 3.92 -0.92 1.52
CA GLY A 272 4.40 -1.11 0.14
C GLY A 272 5.69 -1.90 0.03
N SER A 273 5.97 -2.79 0.97
CA SER A 273 7.09 -3.74 0.85
C SER A 273 6.99 -4.57 -0.44
N GLY A 274 5.77 -4.99 -0.80
CA GLY A 274 5.45 -5.62 -2.07
C GLY A 274 5.08 -4.61 -3.13
N VAL A 275 4.05 -3.79 -2.86
CA VAL A 275 3.41 -2.91 -3.85
C VAL A 275 4.35 -1.85 -4.41
N VAL A 276 5.26 -1.33 -3.58
CA VAL A 276 6.23 -0.29 -3.98
C VAL A 276 7.60 -0.91 -4.21
N HIS A 277 8.20 -1.48 -3.16
CA HIS A 277 9.61 -1.87 -3.18
C HIS A 277 9.86 -3.13 -4.02
N ALA A 278 9.02 -4.17 -3.90
CA ALA A 278 9.19 -5.36 -4.72
C ALA A 278 8.83 -5.09 -6.18
N VAL A 279 7.71 -4.40 -6.48
CA VAL A 279 7.35 -4.01 -7.86
C VAL A 279 8.47 -3.17 -8.49
N GLY A 280 8.95 -2.13 -7.81
CA GLY A 280 10.07 -1.31 -8.27
C GLY A 280 11.35 -2.12 -8.43
N GLY A 281 11.67 -2.99 -7.46
CA GLY A 281 12.87 -3.84 -7.47
C GLY A 281 12.88 -4.89 -8.58
N PHE A 282 11.77 -5.57 -8.82
CA PHE A 282 11.63 -6.53 -9.92
C PHE A 282 11.64 -5.82 -11.28
N THR A 283 11.04 -4.64 -11.38
CA THR A 283 11.12 -3.82 -12.59
C THR A 283 12.56 -3.37 -12.86
N ALA A 284 13.28 -2.96 -11.81
CA ALA A 284 14.70 -2.61 -11.88
C ALA A 284 15.57 -3.80 -12.31
N LEU A 285 15.30 -5.00 -11.76
CA LEU A 285 15.99 -6.22 -12.13
C LEU A 285 15.75 -6.59 -13.59
N ALA A 286 14.49 -6.59 -14.03
CA ALA A 286 14.14 -6.86 -15.42
C ALA A 286 14.83 -5.88 -16.38
N GLY A 287 14.79 -4.59 -16.07
CA GLY A 287 15.49 -3.57 -16.84
C GLY A 287 17.01 -3.77 -16.85
N ALA A 288 17.61 -4.17 -15.73
CA ALA A 288 19.05 -4.39 -15.64
C ALA A 288 19.50 -5.61 -16.45
N ILE A 289 18.68 -6.67 -16.51
CA ILE A 289 18.91 -7.84 -17.37
C ILE A 289 18.87 -7.44 -18.84
N VAL A 290 17.86 -6.67 -19.25
CA VAL A 290 17.69 -6.26 -20.67
C VAL A 290 18.77 -5.28 -21.12
N LEU A 291 19.13 -4.29 -20.30
CA LEU A 291 20.16 -3.31 -20.66
C LEU A 291 21.58 -3.87 -20.52
N GLY A 292 21.76 -4.91 -19.70
CA GLY A 292 23.07 -5.46 -19.36
C GLY A 292 23.87 -4.57 -18.41
N PRO A 293 25.13 -4.97 -18.13
CA PRO A 293 25.99 -4.28 -17.17
C PRO A 293 26.50 -2.93 -17.69
N ARG A 294 26.86 -2.04 -16.76
CA ARG A 294 27.57 -0.80 -17.09
C ARG A 294 28.92 -1.12 -17.76
N ILE A 295 29.28 -0.32 -18.75
CA ILE A 295 30.60 -0.42 -19.40
C ILE A 295 31.69 -0.28 -18.34
N GLY A 296 32.61 -1.25 -18.31
CA GLY A 296 33.70 -1.34 -17.33
C GLY A 296 33.34 -2.05 -16.03
N LYS A 297 32.09 -2.54 -15.85
CA LYS A 297 31.69 -3.25 -14.62
C LYS A 297 32.34 -4.64 -14.48
N PHE A 298 32.56 -5.33 -15.59
CA PHE A 298 33.16 -6.67 -15.61
C PHE A 298 34.36 -6.71 -16.56
N ASN A 299 35.43 -7.36 -16.13
CA ASN A 299 36.62 -7.64 -16.94
C ASN A 299 36.37 -8.83 -17.89
N LYS A 300 37.29 -9.07 -18.84
CA LYS A 300 37.18 -10.19 -19.80
C LYS A 300 37.16 -11.57 -19.13
N ASP A 301 37.74 -11.68 -17.94
CA ASP A 301 37.75 -12.89 -17.10
C ASP A 301 36.50 -13.04 -16.22
N GLY A 302 35.54 -12.10 -16.32
CA GLY A 302 34.30 -12.09 -15.53
C GLY A 302 34.41 -11.46 -14.15
N THR A 303 35.60 -11.03 -13.71
CA THR A 303 35.77 -10.38 -12.41
C THR A 303 35.10 -9.00 -12.38
N ALA A 304 34.54 -8.64 -11.23
CA ALA A 304 33.79 -7.40 -11.06
C ALA A 304 34.70 -6.22 -10.66
N ASN A 305 34.56 -5.10 -11.34
CA ASN A 305 35.19 -3.84 -10.96
C ASN A 305 34.27 -3.04 -10.03
N ALA A 306 34.86 -2.38 -9.04
CA ALA A 306 34.18 -1.36 -8.26
C ALA A 306 33.96 -0.11 -9.12
N ILE A 307 32.74 0.42 -9.11
CA ILE A 307 32.42 1.73 -9.69
C ILE A 307 31.92 2.59 -8.52
N PRO A 308 32.83 3.30 -7.83
CA PRO A 308 32.45 4.08 -6.66
C PRO A 308 31.56 5.25 -7.05
N GLY A 309 30.68 5.64 -6.13
CA GLY A 309 29.91 6.87 -6.24
C GLY A 309 30.84 8.08 -6.26
N HIS A 310 30.47 9.10 -7.03
CA HIS A 310 31.29 10.30 -7.14
C HIS A 310 31.13 11.27 -5.96
N ASN A 311 30.05 11.14 -5.18
CA ASN A 311 29.80 12.01 -4.03
C ASN A 311 29.02 11.30 -2.92
N ILE A 312 29.74 10.83 -1.89
CA ILE A 312 29.15 10.12 -0.75
C ILE A 312 28.32 11.04 0.16
N ILE A 313 28.57 12.35 0.15
CA ILE A 313 27.80 13.31 0.95
C ILE A 313 26.38 13.43 0.40
N LEU A 314 26.23 13.48 -0.93
CA LEU A 314 24.91 13.43 -1.56
C LEU A 314 24.20 12.10 -1.26
N ALA A 315 24.93 10.99 -1.34
CA ALA A 315 24.37 9.68 -1.03
C ALA A 315 23.89 9.58 0.43
N ALA A 316 24.69 10.06 1.38
CA ALA A 316 24.33 10.09 2.79
C ALA A 316 23.14 11.02 3.06
N LEU A 317 23.16 12.24 2.51
CA LEU A 317 22.05 13.20 2.65
C LEU A 317 20.74 12.64 2.09
N GLY A 318 20.79 12.04 0.89
CA GLY A 318 19.63 11.41 0.30
C GLY A 318 19.12 10.25 1.16
N THR A 319 20.01 9.45 1.74
CA THR A 319 19.64 8.36 2.67
C THR A 319 18.95 8.90 3.92
N PHE A 320 19.42 10.02 4.49
CA PHE A 320 18.76 10.67 5.63
C PHE A 320 17.36 11.18 5.31
N ILE A 321 17.11 11.63 4.07
CA ILE A 321 15.77 12.07 3.63
C ILE A 321 14.83 10.88 3.43
N LEU A 322 15.35 9.71 3.05
CA LEU A 322 14.58 8.49 2.84
C LEU A 322 14.26 7.73 4.13
N ALA A 323 14.94 8.05 5.23
CA ALA A 323 14.79 7.40 6.54
C ALA A 323 13.67 8.02 7.37
#